data_AF-A0A2U9BDS7-F1
#
_entry.id   AF-A0A2U9BDS7-F1
#
_cell.length_a   1.000
_cell.length_b   1.000
_cell.length_c   1.000
_cell.angle_alpha   90.00
_cell.angle_beta   90.00
_cell.angle_gamma   90.00
#
_symmetry.space_group_name_H-M   'P 1'
#
loop_
_entity.id
_entity.type
_entity.pdbx_description
1 polymer ?
#
loop_
_entity_poly.entity_id
_entity_poly.type
_entity_poly.pdbx_seq_one_letter_code
_entity_poly.pdbx_strand_id
1 'polypeptide(L)'
;MSSLQFNSVLLEISNQLSGDELDKMKFLCRDKIGKKDMEKISSGVRLFQLLTERGELGAEKPEFLSKCLEHIRRRDLADMLQSFESPCGIGSHPDREETAKLDIATEVIAENLGKMWRKLGRKLGLNEVKLESIYRRHPTDLEETVVELLKDWRKSRGAEAQTNELLKALRDCQFNLTAAKVEDKLADTGY
;
A
#
# COMPACT_ATOMS: atom_id res chain seq x y z
N MET A 1 12.17 -2.88 -4.50
CA MET A 1 12.18 -1.96 -5.66
C MET A 1 13.62 -1.75 -6.11
N SER A 2 13.90 -1.75 -7.42
CA SER A 2 15.28 -1.68 -7.93
C SER A 2 15.84 -0.26 -7.85
N SER A 3 16.93 -0.05 -7.13
CA SER A 3 17.65 1.23 -7.02
C SER A 3 18.01 1.87 -8.37
N LEU A 4 18.21 1.05 -9.41
CA LEU A 4 18.49 1.48 -10.79
C LEU A 4 17.35 2.28 -11.42
N GLN A 5 16.11 1.90 -11.11
CA GLN A 5 14.90 2.55 -11.62
C GLN A 5 14.79 3.94 -10.97
N PHE A 6 14.95 4.03 -9.65
CA PHE A 6 14.88 5.29 -8.90
C PHE A 6 15.92 6.32 -9.40
N ASN A 7 17.15 5.86 -9.66
CA ASN A 7 18.21 6.71 -10.21
C ASN A 7 17.86 7.28 -11.61
N SER A 8 17.05 6.57 -12.40
CA SER A 8 16.62 7.05 -13.72
C SER A 8 15.64 8.21 -13.60
N VAL A 9 14.72 8.17 -12.63
CA VAL A 9 13.80 9.28 -12.36
C VAL A 9 14.50 10.48 -11.75
N LEU A 10 15.44 10.26 -10.83
CA LEU A 10 16.27 11.35 -10.32
C LEU A 10 17.02 12.09 -11.44
N LEU A 11 17.47 11.35 -12.46
CA LEU A 11 18.12 11.93 -13.63
C LEU A 11 17.16 12.78 -14.47
N GLU A 12 15.95 12.27 -14.74
CA GLU A 12 14.90 13.02 -15.44
C GLU A 12 14.50 14.30 -14.70
N ILE A 13 14.21 14.19 -13.41
CA ILE A 13 13.89 15.32 -12.54
C ILE A 13 15.02 16.35 -12.58
N SER A 14 16.27 15.91 -12.52
CA SER A 14 17.41 16.82 -12.62
C SER A 14 17.54 17.49 -13.98
N ASN A 15 17.22 16.80 -15.08
CA ASN A 15 17.28 17.40 -16.42
C ASN A 15 16.18 18.44 -16.61
N GLN A 16 15.04 18.26 -15.96
CA GLN A 16 13.95 19.21 -16.02
C GLN A 16 14.17 20.43 -15.10
N LEU A 17 15.06 20.34 -14.09
CA LEU A 17 15.33 21.42 -13.14
C LEU A 17 16.17 22.54 -13.77
N SER A 18 15.66 23.77 -13.68
CA SER A 18 16.34 24.99 -14.08
C SER A 18 17.36 25.43 -13.03
N GLY A 19 18.33 26.28 -13.42
CA GLY A 19 19.36 26.79 -12.51
C GLY A 19 18.80 27.46 -11.25
N ASP A 20 17.75 28.29 -11.38
CA ASP A 20 17.06 28.94 -10.26
C ASP A 20 16.36 27.95 -9.32
N GLU A 21 15.83 26.85 -9.87
CA GLU A 21 15.13 25.82 -9.11
C GLU A 21 16.13 24.96 -8.33
N LEU A 22 17.27 24.67 -8.95
CA LEU A 22 18.40 24.02 -8.30
C LEU A 22 18.96 24.86 -7.15
N ASP A 23 19.06 26.18 -7.32
CA ASP A 23 19.54 27.08 -6.28
C ASP A 23 18.59 27.11 -5.08
N LYS A 24 17.28 27.25 -5.32
CA LYS A 24 16.24 27.11 -4.27
C LYS A 24 16.32 25.75 -3.57
N MET A 25 16.55 24.67 -4.32
CA MET A 25 16.68 23.34 -3.75
C MET A 25 17.95 23.21 -2.88
N LYS A 26 19.07 23.82 -3.29
CA LYS A 26 20.29 23.90 -2.46
C LYS A 26 20.03 24.64 -1.15
N PHE A 27 19.25 25.72 -1.18
CA PHE A 27 18.86 26.44 0.04
C PHE A 27 18.06 25.56 1.01
N LEU A 28 17.13 24.76 0.51
CA LEU A 28 16.36 23.80 1.32
C LEU A 28 17.26 22.70 1.89
N CYS A 29 18.25 22.25 1.10
CA CYS A 29 19.21 21.23 1.52
C CYS A 29 20.36 21.79 2.37
N ARG A 30 20.39 23.10 2.67
CA ARG A 30 21.50 23.74 3.41
C ARG A 30 21.69 23.21 4.83
N ASP A 31 20.60 22.76 5.45
CA ASP A 31 20.64 22.18 6.79
C ASP A 31 21.22 20.76 6.80
N LYS A 32 21.07 20.05 5.67
CA LYS A 32 21.45 18.63 5.52
C LYS A 32 22.79 18.43 4.81
N ILE A 33 23.18 19.37 3.96
CA ILE A 33 24.40 19.33 3.15
C ILE A 33 25.34 20.43 3.63
N GLY A 34 26.62 20.10 3.85
CA GLY A 34 27.61 21.11 4.25
C GLY A 34 27.91 22.09 3.13
N LYS A 35 28.28 23.35 3.48
CA LYS A 35 28.66 24.40 2.51
C LYS A 35 29.68 23.92 1.47
N LYS A 36 30.66 23.13 1.91
CA LYS A 36 31.74 22.56 1.08
C LYS A 36 31.24 21.61 -0.01
N ASP A 37 30.16 20.89 0.22
CA ASP A 37 29.56 19.99 -0.77
C ASP A 37 28.63 20.77 -1.71
N MET A 38 27.92 21.79 -1.21
CA MET A 38 27.10 22.68 -2.02
C MET A 38 27.88 23.45 -3.10
N GLU A 39 29.11 23.86 -2.80
CA GLU A 39 30.00 24.51 -3.77
C GLU A 39 30.41 23.58 -4.92
N LYS A 40 30.44 22.26 -4.68
CA LYS A 40 30.78 21.25 -5.68
C LYS A 40 29.57 20.79 -6.52
N ILE A 41 28.35 21.05 -6.05
CA ILE A 41 27.13 20.63 -6.72
C ILE A 41 26.83 21.61 -7.85
N SER A 42 27.12 21.22 -9.09
CA SER A 42 26.82 22.03 -10.28
C SER A 42 25.57 21.58 -11.03
N SER A 43 24.94 20.47 -10.60
CA SER A 43 23.78 19.85 -11.26
C SER A 43 22.89 19.15 -10.23
N GLY A 44 21.58 19.06 -10.50
CA GLY A 44 20.61 18.37 -9.64
C GLY A 44 20.96 16.90 -9.41
N VAL A 45 21.53 16.21 -10.41
CA VAL A 45 21.97 14.81 -10.29
C VAL A 45 23.00 14.67 -9.18
N ARG A 46 23.96 15.59 -9.12
CA ARG A 46 24.99 15.60 -8.07
C ARG A 46 24.40 15.87 -6.70
N LEU A 47 23.38 16.73 -6.62
CA LEU A 47 22.65 16.98 -5.37
C LEU A 47 21.96 15.71 -4.88
N PHE A 48 21.23 15.02 -5.75
CA PHE A 48 20.50 13.80 -5.42
C PHE A 48 21.42 12.65 -5.05
N GLN A 49 22.52 12.45 -5.78
CA GLN A 49 23.54 11.46 -5.42
C GLN A 49 24.07 11.69 -4.01
N LEU A 50 24.39 12.94 -3.66
CA LEU A 50 24.96 13.26 -2.35
C LEU A 50 23.94 13.08 -1.21
N LEU A 51 22.66 13.39 -1.47
CA LEU A 51 21.56 13.10 -0.56
C LEU A 51 21.37 11.58 -0.38
N THR A 52 21.57 10.80 -1.45
CA THR A 52 21.50 9.34 -1.39
C THR A 52 22.67 8.70 -0.67
N GLU A 53 23.89 9.18 -0.91
CA GLU A 53 25.08 8.73 -0.18
C GLU A 53 25.00 9.05 1.31
N ARG A 54 24.33 10.16 1.68
CA ARG A 54 24.08 10.53 3.09
C ARG A 54 22.88 9.81 3.70
N GLY A 55 22.10 9.06 2.91
CA GLY A 55 20.90 8.35 3.37
C GLY A 55 19.68 9.24 3.61
N GLU A 56 19.74 10.52 3.22
CA GLU A 56 18.62 11.46 3.30
C GLU A 56 17.62 11.29 2.15
N LEU A 57 18.06 10.66 1.05
CA LEU A 57 17.25 10.38 -0.13
C LEU A 57 17.46 8.95 -0.62
N GLY A 58 16.42 8.13 -0.65
CA GLY A 58 16.55 6.78 -1.18
C GLY A 58 15.26 6.29 -1.80
N ALA A 59 15.32 5.14 -2.48
CA ALA A 59 14.15 4.49 -3.06
C ALA A 59 13.08 4.14 -1.99
N GLU A 60 13.48 4.01 -0.73
CA GLU A 60 12.58 3.74 0.40
C GLU A 60 12.16 5.02 1.14
N LYS A 61 12.78 6.18 0.83
CA LYS A 61 12.55 7.47 1.50
C LYS A 61 12.66 8.66 0.54
N PRO A 62 11.81 8.75 -0.50
CA PRO A 62 11.80 9.90 -1.40
C PRO A 62 10.93 11.06 -0.88
N GLU A 63 10.29 10.92 0.28
CA GLU A 63 9.51 11.97 0.94
C GLU A 63 10.30 13.29 1.08
N PHE A 64 11.61 13.20 1.34
CA PHE A 64 12.47 14.37 1.44
C PHE A 64 12.54 15.12 0.10
N LEU A 65 12.73 14.40 -1.01
CA LEU A 65 12.78 14.98 -2.34
C LEU A 65 11.40 15.50 -2.77
N SER A 66 10.33 14.76 -2.46
CA SER A 66 8.96 15.20 -2.73
C SER A 66 8.66 16.54 -2.05
N LYS A 67 8.96 16.66 -0.75
CA LYS A 67 8.84 17.92 0.01
C LYS A 67 9.69 19.04 -0.59
N CYS A 68 10.92 18.74 -1.01
CA CYS A 68 11.76 19.72 -1.68
C CYS A 68 11.11 20.22 -2.98
N LEU A 69 10.60 19.31 -3.82
CA LEU A 69 9.94 19.63 -5.09
C LEU A 69 8.65 20.44 -4.89
N GLU A 70 7.86 20.12 -3.87
CA GLU A 70 6.69 20.91 -3.47
C GLU A 70 7.08 22.33 -3.03
N HIS A 71 8.14 22.48 -2.24
CA HIS A 71 8.64 23.78 -1.80
C HIS A 71 9.13 24.67 -2.95
N ILE A 72 9.68 24.07 -4.00
CA ILE A 72 10.11 24.79 -5.21
C ILE A 72 8.92 25.06 -6.15
N ARG A 73 7.69 24.72 -5.72
CA ARG A 73 6.42 24.84 -6.47
C ARG A 73 6.35 23.99 -7.74
N ARG A 74 7.22 22.99 -7.86
CA ARG A 74 7.31 22.07 -8.99
C ARG A 74 6.58 20.78 -8.70
N ARG A 75 5.26 20.91 -8.54
CA ARG A 75 4.37 19.76 -8.29
C ARG A 75 4.41 18.73 -9.41
N ASP A 76 4.64 19.16 -10.65
CA ASP A 76 4.77 18.28 -11.82
C ASP A 76 5.91 17.26 -11.66
N LEU A 77 7.03 17.66 -11.07
CA LEU A 77 8.14 16.73 -10.79
C LEU A 77 7.90 15.85 -9.58
N ALA A 78 7.23 16.38 -8.55
CA ALA A 78 6.86 15.61 -7.37
C ALA A 78 5.90 14.49 -7.77
N ASP A 79 4.96 14.79 -8.66
CA ASP A 79 4.02 13.83 -9.25
C ASP A 79 4.75 12.78 -10.10
N MET A 80 5.75 13.20 -10.90
CA MET A 80 6.60 12.28 -11.65
C MET A 80 7.42 11.35 -10.73
N LEU A 81 7.92 11.86 -9.60
CA LEU A 81 8.61 11.06 -8.59
C LEU A 81 7.65 10.05 -7.92
N GLN A 82 6.46 10.51 -7.54
CA GLN A 82 5.44 9.71 -6.87
C GLN A 82 4.83 8.64 -7.79
N SER A 83 4.69 8.96 -9.08
CA SER A 83 4.32 8.03 -10.15
C SER A 83 5.32 6.88 -10.31
N PHE A 84 6.53 7.03 -9.76
CA PHE A 84 7.60 6.04 -9.84
C PHE A 84 7.78 5.20 -8.57
N GLU A 85 7.49 5.77 -7.40
CA GLU A 85 7.29 4.99 -6.16
C GLU A 85 6.12 4.03 -6.29
N SER A 86 5.16 4.40 -7.11
CA SER A 86 4.01 3.58 -7.43
C SER A 86 4.37 2.68 -8.62
N PRO A 87 4.58 1.36 -8.44
CA PRO A 87 4.48 0.47 -9.57
C PRO A 87 3.04 0.59 -10.08
N CYS A 88 2.86 1.29 -11.20
CA CYS A 88 1.64 1.45 -11.97
C CYS A 88 0.37 0.78 -11.39
N GLY A 89 -0.54 1.60 -10.87
CA GLY A 89 -1.91 1.23 -10.58
C GLY A 89 -2.65 2.39 -9.95
N ILE A 90 -3.78 2.77 -10.53
CA ILE A 90 -4.82 3.53 -9.84
C ILE A 90 -5.08 2.84 -8.51
N GLY A 91 -4.60 3.44 -7.43
CA GLY A 91 -4.63 2.86 -6.10
C GLY A 91 -4.73 4.00 -5.11
N SER A 92 -5.93 4.58 -4.99
CA SER A 92 -6.38 5.10 -3.71
C SER A 92 -5.88 4.17 -2.63
N HIS A 93 -5.04 4.69 -1.75
CA HIS A 93 -4.56 4.12 -0.49
C HIS A 93 -5.42 2.90 -0.01
N PRO A 94 -5.16 1.67 -0.51
CA PRO A 94 -6.10 0.56 -0.32
C PRO A 94 -6.01 0.03 1.09
N ASP A 95 -4.90 0.25 1.79
CA ASP A 95 -4.68 -0.34 3.11
C ASP A 95 -5.71 0.15 4.14
N ARG A 96 -6.29 1.34 3.97
CA ARG A 96 -7.38 1.82 4.84
C ARG A 96 -8.76 1.48 4.31
N GLU A 97 -8.99 1.70 3.01
CA GLU A 97 -10.29 1.46 2.39
C GLU A 97 -10.57 -0.04 2.21
N GLU A 98 -9.65 -0.84 1.66
CA GLU A 98 -9.81 -2.30 1.62
C GLU A 98 -9.84 -2.91 3.01
N THR A 99 -9.07 -2.41 3.98
CA THR A 99 -9.21 -2.90 5.36
C THR A 99 -10.62 -2.63 5.91
N ALA A 100 -11.21 -1.46 5.63
CA ALA A 100 -12.59 -1.15 6.00
C ALA A 100 -13.61 -2.01 5.24
N LYS A 101 -13.45 -2.17 3.92
CA LYS A 101 -14.30 -3.05 3.10
C LYS A 101 -14.24 -4.50 3.58
N LEU A 102 -13.05 -4.98 3.93
CA LEU A 102 -12.85 -6.32 4.47
C LEU A 102 -13.43 -6.47 5.88
N ASP A 103 -13.42 -5.44 6.71
CA ASP A 103 -14.05 -5.45 8.04
C ASP A 103 -15.58 -5.57 7.92
N ILE A 104 -16.18 -4.72 7.06
CA ILE A 104 -17.61 -4.75 6.74
C ILE A 104 -18.00 -6.11 6.15
N ALA A 105 -17.22 -6.61 5.19
CA ALA A 105 -17.46 -7.92 4.60
C ALA A 105 -17.34 -9.04 5.65
N THR A 106 -16.37 -8.95 6.55
CA THR A 106 -16.16 -9.94 7.62
C THR A 106 -17.37 -10.03 8.54
N GLU A 107 -17.95 -8.90 8.94
CA GLU A 107 -19.17 -8.85 9.76
C GLU A 107 -20.34 -9.54 9.04
N VAL A 108 -20.63 -9.14 7.80
CA VAL A 108 -21.74 -9.73 7.02
C VAL A 108 -21.55 -11.22 6.78
N ILE A 109 -20.32 -11.65 6.52
CA ILE A 109 -20.00 -13.06 6.31
C ILE A 109 -20.16 -13.82 7.63
N ALA A 110 -19.70 -13.29 8.77
CA ALA A 110 -19.88 -13.93 10.07
C ALA A 110 -21.37 -14.20 10.36
N GLU A 111 -22.23 -13.22 10.13
CA GLU A 111 -23.68 -13.33 10.33
C GLU A 111 -24.36 -14.35 9.40
N ASN A 112 -23.83 -14.58 8.18
CA ASN A 112 -24.52 -15.33 7.12
C ASN A 112 -23.86 -16.68 6.75
N LEU A 113 -22.61 -16.92 7.12
CA LEU A 113 -21.85 -18.11 6.70
C LEU A 113 -22.06 -19.31 7.64
N GLY A 114 -22.33 -19.05 8.92
CA GLY A 114 -22.63 -20.07 9.92
C GLY A 114 -21.61 -21.21 9.96
N LYS A 115 -22.05 -22.47 9.86
CA LYS A 115 -21.20 -23.67 9.97
C LYS A 115 -20.27 -23.92 8.77
N MET A 116 -20.45 -23.18 7.67
CA MET A 116 -19.76 -23.46 6.40
C MET A 116 -18.43 -22.73 6.25
N TRP A 117 -17.99 -22.03 7.29
CA TRP A 117 -16.70 -21.35 7.40
C TRP A 117 -15.49 -22.24 7.09
N ARG A 118 -15.57 -23.55 7.39
CA ARG A 118 -14.51 -24.51 7.02
C ARG A 118 -14.35 -24.64 5.50
N LYS A 119 -15.45 -24.62 4.75
CA LYS A 119 -15.44 -24.72 3.29
C LYS A 119 -14.82 -23.47 2.67
N LEU A 120 -15.18 -22.31 3.19
CA LEU A 120 -14.58 -21.03 2.81
C LEU A 120 -13.10 -20.99 3.13
N GLY A 121 -12.71 -21.41 4.34
CA GLY A 121 -11.30 -21.45 4.77
C GLY A 121 -10.41 -22.27 3.83
N ARG A 122 -10.86 -23.47 3.43
CA ARG A 122 -10.14 -24.29 2.44
C ARG A 122 -10.00 -23.58 1.10
N LYS A 123 -11.05 -22.89 0.64
CA LYS A 123 -11.02 -22.14 -0.62
C LYS A 123 -10.13 -20.90 -0.58
N LEU A 124 -10.03 -20.28 0.59
CA LEU A 124 -9.09 -19.19 0.84
C LEU A 124 -7.63 -19.66 0.97
N GLY A 125 -7.38 -20.96 0.89
CA GLY A 125 -6.03 -21.55 0.97
C GLY A 125 -5.52 -21.76 2.40
N LEU A 126 -6.40 -21.69 3.40
CA LEU A 126 -6.03 -21.98 4.79
C LEU A 126 -5.89 -23.49 5.00
N ASN A 127 -4.82 -23.87 5.71
CA ASN A 127 -4.46 -25.26 5.98
C ASN A 127 -5.39 -25.90 7.04
N GLU A 128 -5.65 -27.20 6.96
CA GLU A 128 -6.60 -27.88 7.88
C GLU A 128 -6.19 -27.78 9.35
N VAL A 129 -4.88 -27.74 9.63
CA VAL A 129 -4.33 -27.54 10.98
C VAL A 129 -4.73 -26.17 11.56
N LYS A 130 -4.75 -25.12 10.72
CA LYS A 130 -5.20 -23.78 11.13
C LYS A 130 -6.70 -23.77 11.40
N LEU A 131 -7.48 -24.41 10.53
CA LEU A 131 -8.94 -24.54 10.69
C LEU A 131 -9.28 -25.27 12.01
N GLU A 132 -8.60 -26.37 12.32
CA GLU A 132 -8.78 -27.09 13.58
C GLU A 132 -8.43 -26.22 14.80
N SER A 133 -7.35 -25.42 14.69
CA SER A 133 -6.91 -24.53 15.76
C SER A 133 -7.91 -23.38 16.01
N ILE A 134 -8.57 -22.88 14.96
CA ILE A 134 -9.63 -21.87 15.07
C ILE A 134 -10.88 -22.50 15.71
N TYR A 135 -11.28 -23.70 15.27
CA TYR A 135 -12.41 -24.43 15.84
C TYR A 135 -12.22 -24.73 17.34
N ARG A 136 -11.00 -25.09 17.76
CA ARG A 136 -10.70 -25.34 19.18
C ARG A 136 -10.75 -24.08 20.04
N ARG A 137 -10.48 -22.89 19.47
CA ARG A 137 -10.54 -21.62 20.20
C ARG A 137 -11.98 -21.13 20.38
N HIS A 138 -12.81 -21.28 19.36
CA HIS A 138 -14.21 -20.80 19.37
C HIS A 138 -15.19 -21.91 18.95
N PRO A 139 -15.38 -22.97 19.75
CA PRO A 139 -16.22 -24.11 19.34
C PRO A 139 -17.72 -23.79 19.31
N THR A 140 -18.16 -22.83 20.14
CA THR A 140 -19.58 -22.51 20.35
C THR A 140 -20.05 -21.32 19.52
N ASP A 141 -19.12 -20.49 19.06
CA ASP A 141 -19.42 -19.17 18.50
C ASP A 141 -19.03 -19.13 17.01
N LEU A 142 -20.02 -19.39 16.15
CA LEU A 142 -19.79 -19.53 14.71
C LEU A 142 -19.38 -18.20 14.06
N GLU A 143 -19.91 -17.08 14.56
CA GLU A 143 -19.60 -15.74 14.08
C GLU A 143 -18.14 -15.41 14.39
N GLU A 144 -17.72 -15.55 15.65
CA GLU A 144 -16.32 -15.33 16.05
C GLU A 144 -15.36 -16.29 15.33
N THR A 145 -15.78 -17.54 15.08
CA THR A 145 -14.98 -18.51 14.31
C THR A 145 -14.71 -18.02 12.88
N VAL A 146 -15.72 -17.42 12.23
CA VAL A 146 -15.60 -16.84 10.89
C VAL A 146 -14.70 -15.60 10.92
N VAL A 147 -14.86 -14.74 11.92
CA VAL A 147 -14.02 -13.55 12.10
C VAL A 147 -12.56 -13.94 12.27
N GLU A 148 -12.26 -14.92 13.14
CA GLU A 148 -10.90 -15.42 13.35
C GLU A 148 -10.31 -16.09 12.10
N LEU A 149 -11.13 -16.82 11.33
CA LEU A 149 -10.72 -17.36 10.03
C LEU A 149 -10.28 -16.24 9.07
N LEU A 150 -11.09 -15.20 8.94
CA LEU A 150 -10.82 -14.09 8.03
C LEU A 150 -9.63 -13.24 8.49
N LYS A 151 -9.45 -13.08 9.80
CA LYS A 151 -8.24 -12.48 10.39
C LYS A 151 -6.99 -13.30 10.06
N ASP A 152 -7.02 -14.63 10.19
CA ASP A 152 -5.86 -15.48 9.89
C ASP A 152 -5.55 -15.53 8.38
N TRP A 153 -6.60 -15.51 7.55
CA TRP A 153 -6.45 -15.35 6.10
C TRP A 153 -5.79 -14.02 5.75
N ARG A 154 -6.27 -12.90 6.31
CA ARG A 154 -5.69 -11.57 6.11
C ARG A 154 -4.22 -11.54 6.54
N LYS A 155 -3.88 -12.15 7.69
CA LYS A 155 -2.48 -12.28 8.14
C LYS A 155 -1.62 -13.14 7.22
N SER A 156 -2.20 -14.19 6.63
CA SER A 156 -1.47 -15.11 5.74
C SER A 156 -1.25 -14.53 4.35
N ARG A 157 -2.18 -13.70 3.84
CA ARG A 157 -2.07 -13.02 2.54
C ARG A 157 -1.46 -11.62 2.60
N GLY A 158 -1.50 -10.94 3.75
CA GLY A 158 -0.97 -9.59 3.91
C GLY A 158 -1.62 -8.59 2.96
N ALA A 159 -0.80 -7.89 2.17
CA ALA A 159 -1.22 -6.85 1.22
C ALA A 159 -1.97 -7.39 -0.03
N GLU A 160 -1.98 -8.71 -0.25
CA GLU A 160 -2.75 -9.34 -1.34
C GLU A 160 -4.18 -9.74 -0.91
N ALA A 161 -4.56 -9.44 0.33
CA ALA A 161 -5.91 -9.69 0.82
C ALA A 161 -6.86 -8.62 0.28
N GLN A 162 -7.64 -8.97 -0.74
CA GLN A 162 -8.60 -8.06 -1.36
C GLN A 162 -10.04 -8.54 -1.16
N THR A 163 -10.97 -7.59 -1.14
CA THR A 163 -12.41 -7.85 -1.03
C THR A 163 -12.91 -8.70 -2.22
N ASN A 164 -12.36 -8.47 -3.41
CA ASN A 164 -12.68 -9.25 -4.61
C ASN A 164 -12.34 -10.75 -4.47
N GLU A 165 -11.21 -11.07 -3.85
CA GLU A 165 -10.81 -12.47 -3.62
C GLU A 165 -11.74 -13.17 -2.63
N LEU A 166 -12.20 -12.42 -1.62
CA LEU A 166 -13.19 -12.89 -0.67
C LEU A 166 -14.55 -13.16 -1.35
N LEU A 167 -15.03 -12.23 -2.17
CA LEU A 167 -16.25 -12.37 -2.96
C LEU A 167 -16.16 -13.56 -3.93
N LYS A 168 -15.03 -13.73 -4.59
CA LYS A 168 -14.76 -14.87 -5.48
C LYS A 168 -14.80 -16.19 -4.72
N ALA A 169 -14.16 -16.25 -3.55
CA ALA A 169 -14.19 -17.44 -2.70
C ALA A 169 -15.61 -17.77 -2.20
N LEU A 170 -16.42 -16.76 -1.87
CA LEU A 170 -17.83 -16.92 -1.50
C LEU A 170 -18.65 -17.49 -2.66
N ARG A 171 -18.51 -16.92 -3.87
CA ARG A 171 -19.20 -17.40 -5.08
C ARG A 171 -18.81 -18.83 -5.43
N ASP A 172 -17.52 -19.15 -5.34
CA ASP A 172 -17.00 -20.52 -5.55
C ASP A 172 -17.53 -21.51 -4.49
N CYS A 173 -17.76 -21.03 -3.27
CA CYS A 173 -18.42 -21.82 -2.23
C CYS A 173 -19.93 -21.97 -2.39
N GLN A 174 -20.54 -21.32 -3.40
CA GLN A 174 -21.99 -21.17 -3.65
C GLN A 174 -22.72 -20.25 -2.66
N PHE A 175 -22.01 -19.42 -1.91
CA PHE A 175 -22.59 -18.40 -1.02
C PHE A 175 -22.90 -17.10 -1.78
N ASN A 176 -23.59 -17.22 -2.92
CA ASN A 176 -23.93 -16.08 -3.78
C ASN A 176 -24.81 -15.05 -3.05
N LEU A 177 -25.71 -15.51 -2.17
CA LEU A 177 -26.54 -14.63 -1.34
C LEU A 177 -25.70 -13.80 -0.38
N THR A 178 -24.73 -14.42 0.29
CA THR A 178 -23.81 -13.73 1.19
C THR A 178 -22.90 -12.78 0.42
N ALA A 179 -22.38 -13.19 -0.74
CA ALA A 179 -21.59 -12.31 -1.61
C ALA A 179 -22.38 -11.07 -2.04
N ALA A 180 -23.64 -11.24 -2.47
CA ALA A 180 -24.50 -10.13 -2.86
C ALA A 180 -24.80 -9.19 -1.66
N LYS A 181 -25.03 -9.73 -0.46
CA LYS A 181 -25.19 -8.92 0.76
C LYS A 181 -23.93 -8.12 1.12
N VAL A 182 -22.76 -8.71 0.93
CA VAL A 182 -21.49 -8.01 1.13
C VAL A 182 -21.38 -6.86 0.13
N GLU A 183 -21.65 -7.11 -1.16
CA GLU A 183 -21.62 -6.07 -2.21
C GLU A 183 -22.62 -4.94 -1.92
N ASP A 184 -23.83 -5.27 -1.49
CA ASP A 184 -24.88 -4.30 -1.13
C ASP A 184 -24.49 -3.45 0.08
N LYS A 185 -23.98 -4.07 1.15
CA LYS A 185 -23.56 -3.35 2.37
C LYS A 185 -22.31 -2.49 2.12
N LEU A 186 -21.43 -2.90 1.21
CA LEU A 186 -20.32 -2.07 0.76
C LEU A 186 -20.81 -0.85 -0.04
N ALA A 187 -21.77 -1.04 -0.94
CA ALA A 187 -22.37 0.06 -1.71
C ALA A 187 -23.12 1.06 -0.82
N ASP A 188 -23.85 0.58 0.19
CA ASP A 188 -24.56 1.41 1.18
C ASP A 188 -23.59 2.27 2.01
N THR A 189 -22.42 1.72 2.34
CA THR A 189 -21.37 2.43 3.10
C THR A 189 -20.58 3.43 2.22
N GLY A 190 -20.86 3.51 0.92
CA GLY A 190 -20.25 4.47 -0.01
C GLY A 190 -18.93 4.01 -0.62
N TYR A 191 -18.70 2.70 -0.73
CA TYR A 191 -17.48 2.08 -1.23
C TYR A 191 -17.59 1.38 -2.59
#